data_AF-A0A3B0RFD5-F1
#
_entry.id   AF-A0A3B0RFD5-F1
#
_cell.length_a   1.000
_cell.length_b   1.000
_cell.length_c   1.000
_cell.angle_alpha   90.00
_cell.angle_beta   90.00
_cell.angle_gamma   90.00
#
_symmetry.space_group_name_H-M   'P 1'
#
loop_
_entity.id
_entity.type
_entity.pdbx_description
1 polymer ?
#
loop_
_entity_poly.entity_id
_entity_poly.type
_entity_poly.pdbx_seq_one_letter_code
_entity_poly.pdbx_strand_id
1 'polypeptide(L)'
;MKKTILLFIFILASFNFCLAQEWFTSLKVAKKLALVQDKMLFVMWENATSYPYPVLINTEKGESIVTDLFKDERINKLIWDYFVPVTIYESQYAELSQQIKETRGTKYFNKFIDDSIKIMDVNGNILNVNTSYETVENLFLLIQRYALNTAFLKQELVNYSKNKNLTTAFSLASKYLDFAVFAEKDQRLEIIQLANIYFNESKSYLAKSGLKNIKGFLQNCDLQIIKEYLILNKPRKALRYLKKLDIADIDNLNLSLFSSLNYAGFKLLMNEKKAALWKSKISLVDLSKANLIINNNF
;
A
#
# COMPACT_ATOMS: atom_id res chain seq x y z
N MET A 1 -45.74 22.10 -14.79
CA MET A 1 -44.77 22.36 -15.88
C MET A 1 -43.35 22.64 -15.38
N LYS A 2 -43.10 23.60 -14.48
CA LYS A 2 -41.72 23.87 -14.00
C LYS A 2 -41.06 22.69 -13.25
N LYS A 3 -41.81 21.96 -12.42
CA LYS A 3 -41.28 20.80 -11.66
C LYS A 3 -41.01 19.57 -12.54
N THR A 4 -41.82 19.34 -13.58
CA THR A 4 -41.63 18.23 -14.53
C THR A 4 -40.44 18.48 -15.45
N ILE A 5 -40.20 19.73 -15.87
CA ILE A 5 -39.01 20.11 -16.64
C ILE A 5 -37.73 19.92 -15.80
N LEU A 6 -37.75 20.30 -14.52
CA LEU A 6 -36.60 20.12 -13.64
C LEU A 6 -36.25 18.64 -13.41
N LEU A 7 -37.28 17.79 -13.25
CA LEU A 7 -37.10 16.34 -13.13
C LEU A 7 -36.51 15.75 -14.41
N PHE A 8 -36.96 16.22 -15.57
CA PHE A 8 -36.47 15.79 -16.88
C PHE A 8 -35.01 16.20 -17.13
N ILE A 9 -34.62 17.41 -16.68
CA ILE A 9 -33.22 17.87 -16.72
C ILE A 9 -32.33 17.02 -15.80
N PHE A 10 -32.81 16.66 -14.61
CA PHE A 10 -32.06 15.78 -13.71
C PHE A 10 -31.85 14.37 -14.28
N ILE A 11 -32.88 13.84 -14.93
CA ILE A 11 -32.83 12.53 -15.60
C ILE A 11 -31.91 12.59 -16.82
N LEU A 12 -32.00 13.62 -17.67
CA LEU A 12 -31.10 13.79 -18.82
C LEU A 12 -29.63 14.04 -18.42
N ALA A 13 -29.38 14.71 -17.29
CA ALA A 13 -28.04 14.87 -16.74
C ALA A 13 -27.46 13.54 -16.24
N SER A 14 -28.29 12.62 -15.74
CA SER A 14 -27.84 11.28 -15.34
C SER A 14 -27.50 10.34 -16.50
N PHE A 15 -27.96 10.63 -17.72
CA PHE A 15 -27.68 9.81 -18.91
C PHE A 15 -26.38 10.15 -19.66
N ASN A 16 -25.60 11.15 -19.21
CA ASN A 16 -24.38 11.60 -19.91
C ASN A 16 -23.04 11.07 -19.35
N PHE A 17 -23.04 10.11 -18.41
CA PHE A 17 -21.81 9.55 -17.82
C PHE A 17 -21.30 8.27 -18.50
N CYS A 18 -21.42 8.17 -19.83
CA CYS A 18 -20.88 7.02 -20.57
C CYS A 18 -19.94 7.45 -21.71
N LEU A 19 -19.13 8.49 -21.48
CA LEU A 19 -17.87 8.68 -22.18
C LEU A 19 -16.76 8.28 -21.20
N ALA A 20 -15.78 7.52 -21.67
CA ALA A 20 -14.65 7.11 -20.84
C ALA A 20 -13.96 8.38 -20.31
N GLN A 21 -13.90 8.52 -18.98
CA GLN A 21 -13.41 9.74 -18.34
C GLN A 21 -11.93 9.97 -18.70
N GLU A 22 -11.56 11.22 -19.00
CA GLU A 22 -10.15 11.58 -19.26
C GLU A 22 -9.30 11.43 -17.99
N TRP A 23 -8.02 11.07 -18.16
CA TRP A 23 -7.09 10.94 -17.04
C TRP A 23 -6.89 12.28 -16.34
N PHE A 24 -6.70 12.27 -15.03
CA PHE A 24 -6.42 13.50 -14.30
C PHE A 24 -5.02 14.03 -14.64
N THR A 25 -4.90 15.34 -14.83
CA THR A 25 -3.60 16.03 -14.91
C THR A 25 -3.20 16.62 -13.54
N SER A 26 -4.16 16.75 -12.62
CA SER A 26 -3.91 17.20 -11.26
C SER A 26 -3.80 16.02 -10.30
N LEU A 27 -2.55 15.67 -9.93
CA LEU A 27 -2.28 14.63 -8.92
C LEU A 27 -3.00 14.90 -7.60
N LYS A 28 -3.15 16.17 -7.21
CA LYS A 28 -3.86 16.57 -5.99
C LYS A 28 -5.35 16.23 -6.03
N VAL A 29 -6.02 16.44 -7.17
CA VAL A 29 -7.45 16.11 -7.33
C VAL A 29 -7.63 14.61 -7.39
N ALA A 30 -6.79 13.92 -8.16
CA ALA A 30 -6.82 12.46 -8.26
C ALA A 30 -6.66 11.77 -6.91
N LYS A 31 -5.69 12.20 -6.09
CA LYS A 31 -5.48 11.69 -4.72
C LYS A 31 -6.74 11.79 -3.85
N LYS A 32 -7.48 12.91 -3.96
CA LYS A 32 -8.74 13.09 -3.21
C LYS A 32 -9.83 12.13 -3.70
N LEU A 33 -9.97 11.96 -5.02
CA LEU A 33 -10.95 11.03 -5.57
C LEU A 33 -10.63 9.59 -5.19
N ALA A 34 -9.37 9.18 -5.33
CA ALA A 34 -8.88 7.86 -4.95
C ALA A 34 -9.18 7.53 -3.49
N LEU A 35 -9.00 8.51 -2.58
CA LEU A 35 -9.34 8.37 -1.17
C LEU A 35 -10.85 8.25 -0.91
N VAL A 36 -11.68 8.90 -1.72
CA VAL A 36 -13.15 8.77 -1.60
C VAL A 36 -13.61 7.40 -2.10
N GLN A 37 -13.07 6.94 -3.23
CA GLN A 37 -13.41 5.69 -3.89
C GLN A 37 -12.70 4.46 -3.33
N ASP A 38 -11.82 4.63 -2.34
CA ASP A 38 -11.00 3.56 -1.75
C ASP A 38 -10.12 2.83 -2.78
N LYS A 39 -9.63 3.56 -3.79
CA LYS A 39 -8.79 3.03 -4.89
C LYS A 39 -7.34 3.50 -4.81
N MET A 40 -6.46 2.73 -5.45
CA MET A 40 -5.09 3.15 -5.76
C MET A 40 -5.08 4.07 -7.01
N LEU A 41 -4.00 4.80 -7.19
CA LEU A 41 -3.76 5.63 -8.37
C LEU A 41 -3.03 4.82 -9.44
N PHE A 42 -3.41 5.01 -10.70
CA PHE A 42 -2.70 4.51 -11.87
C PHE A 42 -1.99 5.70 -12.53
N VAL A 43 -0.65 5.74 -12.47
CA VAL A 43 0.10 6.97 -12.74
C VAL A 43 1.16 6.75 -13.82
N MET A 44 1.22 7.67 -14.78
CA MET A 44 2.27 7.73 -15.80
C MET A 44 2.77 9.17 -15.97
N TRP A 45 4.01 9.31 -16.45
CA TRP A 45 4.54 10.60 -16.90
C TRP A 45 3.93 11.00 -18.23
N GLU A 46 3.79 12.31 -18.47
CA GLU A 46 3.23 12.86 -19.69
C GLU A 46 3.95 12.35 -20.95
N ASN A 47 5.29 12.33 -20.95
CA ASN A 47 6.02 11.84 -22.11
C ASN A 47 5.71 10.38 -22.44
N ALA A 48 5.48 9.54 -21.43
CA ALA A 48 5.11 8.14 -21.63
C ALA A 48 3.73 7.97 -22.31
N THR A 49 2.91 9.02 -22.32
CA THR A 49 1.60 9.03 -22.98
C THR A 49 1.66 9.49 -24.45
N SER A 50 2.81 10.00 -24.91
CA SER A 50 2.95 10.55 -26.27
C SER A 50 3.34 9.52 -27.34
N TYR A 51 3.61 8.27 -26.95
CA TYR A 51 3.97 7.19 -27.86
C TYR A 51 3.19 5.91 -27.53
N PRO A 52 3.10 4.93 -28.45
CA PRO A 52 2.34 3.71 -28.21
C PRO A 52 2.89 2.94 -27.00
N TYR A 53 2.01 2.62 -26.05
CA TYR A 53 2.36 1.84 -24.87
C TYR A 53 1.67 0.47 -24.95
N PRO A 54 2.35 -0.58 -25.46
CA PRO A 54 1.72 -1.87 -25.69
C PRO A 54 1.39 -2.56 -24.37
N VAL A 55 0.14 -3.00 -24.24
CA VAL A 55 -0.35 -3.78 -23.10
C VAL A 55 -1.03 -5.06 -23.55
N LEU A 56 -0.83 -6.12 -22.77
CA LEU A 56 -1.56 -7.37 -22.91
C LEU A 56 -2.85 -7.29 -22.09
N ILE A 57 -3.99 -7.52 -22.76
CA ILE A 57 -5.32 -7.57 -22.14
C ILE A 57 -6.02 -8.88 -22.49
N ASN A 58 -6.91 -9.34 -21.62
CA ASN A 58 -7.80 -10.44 -21.92
C ASN A 58 -9.12 -9.90 -22.47
N THR A 59 -9.57 -10.46 -23.59
CA THR A 59 -10.90 -10.19 -24.15
C THR A 59 -11.99 -10.83 -23.30
N GLU A 60 -13.25 -10.44 -23.52
CA GLU A 60 -14.42 -11.04 -22.85
C GLU A 60 -14.53 -12.57 -23.08
N LYS A 61 -13.89 -13.07 -24.15
CA LYS A 61 -13.84 -14.50 -24.50
C LYS A 61 -12.66 -15.24 -23.84
N GLY A 62 -11.82 -14.54 -23.08
CA GLY A 62 -10.64 -15.10 -22.41
C GLY A 62 -9.38 -15.16 -23.28
N GLU A 63 -9.42 -14.66 -24.52
CA GLU A 63 -8.24 -14.58 -25.39
C GLU A 63 -7.37 -13.38 -25.04
N SER A 64 -6.05 -13.55 -24.98
CA SER A 64 -5.12 -12.45 -24.74
C SER A 64 -4.73 -11.75 -26.04
N ILE A 65 -4.85 -10.41 -26.07
CA ILE A 65 -4.48 -9.57 -27.21
C ILE A 65 -3.53 -8.46 -26.77
N VAL A 66 -2.63 -8.05 -27.67
CA VAL A 66 -1.75 -6.90 -27.45
C VAL A 66 -2.33 -5.69 -28.17
N THR A 67 -2.42 -4.57 -27.49
CA THR A 67 -2.95 -3.31 -28.03
C THR A 67 -2.30 -2.12 -27.33
N ASP A 68 -2.55 -0.91 -27.83
CA ASP A 68 -2.01 0.32 -27.28
C ASP A 68 -2.92 0.85 -26.16
N LEU A 69 -2.32 1.09 -24.98
CA LEU A 69 -2.99 1.56 -23.75
C LEU A 69 -3.89 2.77 -23.98
N PHE A 70 -3.47 3.69 -24.87
CA PHE A 70 -4.11 4.99 -25.07
C PHE A 70 -5.10 5.02 -26.24
N LYS A 71 -5.16 3.97 -27.08
CA LYS A 71 -6.04 3.96 -28.28
C LYS A 71 -7.36 3.24 -28.06
N ASP A 72 -7.42 2.33 -27.09
CA ASP A 72 -8.59 1.50 -26.84
C ASP A 72 -9.41 2.02 -25.66
N GLU A 73 -10.58 2.61 -25.94
CA GLU A 73 -11.48 3.14 -24.91
C GLU A 73 -11.90 2.11 -23.87
N ARG A 74 -11.94 0.82 -24.23
CA ARG A 74 -12.29 -0.27 -23.31
C ARG A 74 -11.23 -0.41 -22.21
N ILE A 75 -9.98 -0.16 -22.55
CA ILE A 75 -8.87 -0.18 -21.60
C ILE A 75 -8.98 1.01 -20.65
N ASN A 76 -9.28 2.20 -21.17
CA ASN A 76 -9.46 3.37 -20.31
C ASN A 76 -10.59 3.13 -19.29
N LYS A 77 -11.73 2.59 -19.73
CA LYS A 77 -12.83 2.19 -18.85
C LYS A 77 -12.37 1.17 -17.80
N LEU A 78 -11.65 0.13 -18.23
CA LEU A 78 -11.11 -0.88 -17.34
C LEU A 78 -10.19 -0.28 -16.26
N ILE A 79 -9.32 0.66 -16.63
CA ILE A 79 -8.45 1.35 -15.67
C ILE A 79 -9.29 2.14 -14.65
N TRP A 80 -10.31 2.87 -15.10
CA TRP A 80 -11.21 3.61 -14.21
C TRP A 80 -11.99 2.73 -13.25
N ASP A 81 -12.37 1.53 -13.67
CA ASP A 81 -13.10 0.59 -12.82
C ASP A 81 -12.27 0.18 -11.58
N TYR A 82 -10.95 0.03 -11.74
CA TYR A 82 -10.05 -0.46 -10.68
C TYR A 82 -9.17 0.60 -10.02
N PHE A 83 -8.87 1.69 -10.71
CA PHE A 83 -7.94 2.73 -10.29
C PHE A 83 -8.47 4.14 -10.55
N VAL A 84 -7.75 5.13 -10.05
CA VAL A 84 -7.91 6.52 -10.48
C VAL A 84 -6.70 6.89 -11.36
N PRO A 85 -6.88 7.05 -12.69
CA PRO A 85 -5.77 7.31 -13.61
C PRO A 85 -5.31 8.78 -13.60
N VAL A 86 -4.00 8.96 -13.71
CA VAL A 86 -3.34 10.26 -13.62
C VAL A 86 -2.15 10.33 -14.57
N THR A 87 -2.07 11.42 -15.33
CA THR A 87 -0.88 11.83 -16.06
C THR A 87 -0.18 12.93 -15.28
N ILE A 88 1.11 12.77 -15.00
CA ILE A 88 1.94 13.77 -14.32
C ILE A 88 2.80 14.50 -15.35
N TYR A 89 2.72 15.82 -15.35
CA TYR A 89 3.54 16.67 -16.23
C TYR A 89 5.03 16.63 -15.84
N GLU A 90 5.91 16.63 -16.84
CA GLU A 90 7.37 16.64 -16.65
C GLU A 90 7.85 17.83 -15.81
N SER A 91 7.15 18.96 -15.90
CA SER A 91 7.45 20.16 -15.10
C SER A 91 7.37 19.90 -13.59
N GLN A 92 6.63 18.88 -13.14
CA GLN A 92 6.51 18.49 -11.73
C GLN A 92 7.65 17.58 -11.25
N TYR A 93 8.53 17.13 -12.15
CA TYR A 93 9.63 16.23 -11.84
C TYR A 93 10.54 16.76 -10.74
N ALA A 94 10.98 18.02 -10.84
CA ALA A 94 11.92 18.61 -9.88
C ALA A 94 11.35 18.60 -8.44
N GLU A 95 10.09 19.02 -8.29
CA GLU A 95 9.41 19.05 -6.99
C GLU A 95 9.22 17.64 -6.41
N LEU A 96 8.72 16.70 -7.21
CA LEU A 96 8.40 15.35 -6.75
C LEU A 96 9.68 14.53 -6.48
N SER A 97 10.71 14.65 -7.32
CA SER A 97 11.97 13.93 -7.16
C SER A 97 12.73 14.35 -5.90
N GLN A 98 12.69 15.64 -5.53
CA GLN A 98 13.32 16.14 -4.30
C GLN A 98 12.70 15.49 -3.05
N GLN A 99 11.39 15.27 -3.04
CA GLN A 99 10.70 14.60 -1.93
C GLN A 99 11.11 13.12 -1.79
N ILE A 100 11.52 12.47 -2.89
CA ILE A 100 11.79 11.04 -2.97
C ILE A 100 13.28 10.72 -2.75
N LYS A 101 14.20 11.45 -3.39
CA LYS A 101 15.62 11.09 -3.50
C LYS A 101 16.35 11.00 -2.16
N GLU A 102 15.93 11.78 -1.17
CA GLU A 102 16.56 11.80 0.16
C GLU A 102 16.14 10.63 1.05
N THR A 103 15.04 9.94 0.72
CA THR A 103 14.37 9.02 1.65
C THR A 103 14.05 7.63 1.07
N ARG A 104 14.20 7.46 -0.25
CA ARG A 104 13.82 6.23 -0.97
C ARG A 104 15.02 5.71 -1.78
N GLY A 105 15.33 4.42 -1.63
CA GLY A 105 16.51 3.81 -2.26
C GLY A 105 16.48 3.82 -3.79
N THR A 106 17.62 3.53 -4.42
CA THR A 106 17.84 3.62 -5.87
C THR A 106 16.77 2.93 -6.71
N LYS A 107 16.33 1.72 -6.31
CA LYS A 107 15.31 0.98 -7.06
C LYS A 107 13.97 1.73 -7.14
N TYR A 108 13.56 2.35 -6.03
CA TYR A 108 12.35 3.16 -5.99
C TYR A 108 12.50 4.40 -6.88
N PHE A 109 13.65 5.08 -6.79
CA PHE A 109 13.92 6.24 -7.62
C PHE A 109 13.90 5.90 -9.11
N ASN A 110 14.53 4.78 -9.51
CA ASN A 110 14.49 4.31 -10.90
C ASN A 110 13.06 4.02 -11.36
N LYS A 111 12.24 3.35 -10.51
CA LYS A 111 10.81 3.14 -10.80
C LYS A 111 10.04 4.45 -10.95
N PHE A 112 10.38 5.45 -10.15
CA PHE A 112 9.71 6.75 -10.19
C PHE A 112 10.00 7.49 -11.49
N ILE A 113 11.25 7.49 -11.98
CA ILE A 113 11.65 8.29 -13.14
C ILE A 113 11.37 7.65 -14.49
N ASP A 114 11.16 6.33 -14.54
CA ASP A 114 10.94 5.64 -15.82
C ASP A 114 9.52 5.88 -16.38
N ASP A 115 9.29 5.44 -17.62
CA ASP A 115 8.02 5.62 -18.33
C ASP A 115 6.95 4.55 -18.03
N SER A 116 7.26 3.54 -17.21
CA SER A 116 6.34 2.46 -16.89
C SER A 116 5.20 2.92 -15.98
N ILE A 117 4.12 2.15 -15.92
CA ILE A 117 3.00 2.42 -15.02
C ILE A 117 3.46 2.38 -13.55
N LYS A 118 3.07 3.39 -12.77
CA LYS A 118 3.24 3.43 -11.31
C LYS A 118 1.88 3.28 -10.65
N ILE A 119 1.75 2.28 -9.78
CA ILE A 119 0.60 2.16 -8.88
C ILE A 119 0.95 2.83 -7.57
N MET A 120 0.27 3.93 -7.26
CA MET A 120 0.55 4.74 -6.08
C MET A 120 -0.60 4.72 -5.09
N ASP A 121 -0.28 4.83 -3.81
CA ASP A 121 -1.29 5.17 -2.82
C ASP A 121 -1.69 6.66 -2.90
N VAL A 122 -2.74 7.03 -2.16
CA VAL A 122 -3.29 8.40 -2.14
C VAL A 122 -2.32 9.45 -1.56
N ASN A 123 -1.23 9.04 -0.91
CA ASN A 123 -0.20 9.97 -0.44
C ASN A 123 0.94 10.11 -1.46
N GLY A 124 1.00 9.26 -2.48
CA GLY A 124 1.92 9.33 -3.60
C GLY A 124 3.10 8.38 -3.51
N ASN A 125 3.02 7.36 -2.66
CA ASN A 125 4.07 6.34 -2.59
C ASN A 125 3.76 5.17 -3.55
N ILE A 126 4.76 4.73 -4.31
CA ILE A 126 4.67 3.68 -5.33
C ILE A 126 4.70 2.31 -4.65
N LEU A 127 3.75 1.45 -5.01
CA LEU A 127 3.65 0.07 -4.56
C LEU A 127 4.41 -0.90 -5.47
N ASN A 128 4.22 -0.78 -6.79
CA ASN A 128 4.70 -1.75 -7.79
C ASN A 128 6.19 -1.59 -8.17
N VAL A 129 7.05 -1.32 -7.18
CA VAL A 129 8.48 -1.01 -7.34
C VAL A 129 9.29 -2.18 -7.88
N ASN A 130 8.86 -3.43 -7.62
CA ASN A 130 9.61 -4.62 -8.03
C ASN A 130 9.19 -5.20 -9.37
N THR A 131 8.22 -4.59 -10.06
CA THR A 131 7.76 -5.06 -11.36
C THR A 131 8.91 -4.93 -12.36
N SER A 132 9.25 -6.03 -13.05
CA SER A 132 10.25 -6.02 -14.11
C SER A 132 9.78 -5.18 -15.27
N TYR A 133 10.70 -4.52 -15.97
CA TYR A 133 10.41 -3.92 -17.26
C TYR A 133 10.15 -5.03 -18.27
N GLU A 134 8.87 -5.35 -18.47
CA GLU A 134 8.45 -6.16 -19.60
C GLU A 134 8.27 -5.23 -20.81
N THR A 135 8.58 -5.75 -22.00
CA THR A 135 8.37 -5.00 -23.26
C THR A 135 6.89 -4.79 -23.56
N VAL A 136 6.02 -5.64 -23.00
CA VAL A 136 4.57 -5.55 -23.07
C VAL A 136 4.03 -5.80 -21.66
N GLU A 137 3.44 -4.78 -21.04
CA GLU A 137 2.92 -4.90 -19.69
C GLU A 137 1.61 -5.71 -19.69
N ASN A 138 1.49 -6.69 -18.81
CA ASN A 138 0.24 -7.43 -18.63
C ASN A 138 -0.71 -6.67 -17.70
N LEU A 139 -1.65 -5.93 -18.30
CA LEU A 139 -2.60 -5.09 -17.56
C LEU A 139 -3.53 -5.92 -16.66
N PHE A 140 -3.90 -7.13 -17.09
CA PHE A 140 -4.74 -8.02 -16.27
C PHE A 140 -4.03 -8.43 -14.97
N LEU A 141 -2.76 -8.86 -15.07
CA LEU A 141 -1.96 -9.22 -13.89
C LEU A 141 -1.70 -8.00 -13.01
N LEU A 142 -1.45 -6.83 -13.62
CA LEU A 142 -1.25 -5.58 -12.89
C LEU A 142 -2.52 -5.18 -12.09
N ILE A 143 -3.71 -5.28 -12.69
CA ILE A 143 -4.98 -5.05 -11.99
C ILE A 143 -5.15 -6.06 -10.87
N GLN A 144 -5.04 -7.36 -11.16
CA GLN A 144 -5.21 -8.42 -10.16
C GLN A 144 -4.27 -8.23 -8.96
N ARG A 145 -3.05 -7.76 -9.22
CA ARG A 145 -2.03 -7.61 -8.19
C ARG A 145 -2.14 -6.31 -7.39
N TYR A 146 -2.56 -5.22 -8.02
CA TYR A 146 -2.40 -3.89 -7.42
C TYR A 146 -3.68 -3.07 -7.29
N ALA A 147 -4.83 -3.55 -7.79
CA ALA A 147 -6.14 -2.94 -7.56
C ALA A 147 -6.64 -3.17 -6.12
N LEU A 148 -5.86 -2.70 -5.15
CA LEU A 148 -6.13 -2.89 -3.73
C LEU A 148 -7.30 -2.02 -3.30
N ASN A 149 -8.28 -2.64 -2.63
CA ASN A 149 -9.32 -1.89 -1.92
C ASN A 149 -8.72 -1.28 -0.64
N THR A 150 -8.59 0.04 -0.64
CA THR A 150 -7.95 0.80 0.46
C THR A 150 -8.91 1.19 1.58
N ALA A 151 -10.16 0.70 1.58
CA ALA A 151 -11.15 1.03 2.61
C ALA A 151 -10.66 0.66 4.02
N PHE A 152 -9.92 -0.45 4.15
CA PHE A 152 -9.30 -0.85 5.42
C PHE A 152 -8.28 0.18 5.94
N LEU A 153 -7.66 0.96 5.06
CA LEU A 153 -6.61 1.95 5.34
C LEU A 153 -7.15 3.38 5.42
N LYS A 154 -8.42 3.60 5.06
CA LYS A 154 -9.00 4.92 4.75
C LYS A 154 -8.74 5.95 5.84
N GLN A 155 -9.02 5.60 7.09
CA GLN A 155 -8.88 6.53 8.21
C GLN A 155 -7.41 6.97 8.40
N GLU A 156 -6.48 6.03 8.34
CA GLU A 156 -5.06 6.30 8.51
C GLU A 156 -4.47 7.08 7.32
N LEU A 157 -4.95 6.81 6.09
CA LEU A 157 -4.60 7.60 4.90
C LEU A 157 -5.10 9.05 5.02
N VAL A 158 -6.34 9.25 5.49
CA VAL A 158 -6.90 10.59 5.78
C VAL A 158 -6.07 11.30 6.85
N ASN A 159 -5.75 10.62 7.95
CA ASN A 159 -5.04 11.21 9.07
C ASN A 159 -3.63 11.66 8.68
N TYR A 160 -2.89 10.81 7.96
CA TYR A 160 -1.56 11.13 7.47
C TYR A 160 -1.59 12.27 6.44
N SER A 161 -2.51 12.25 5.47
CA SER A 161 -2.60 13.30 4.46
C SER A 161 -2.93 14.68 5.05
N LYS A 162 -3.73 14.73 6.12
CA LYS A 162 -4.05 15.97 6.84
C LYS A 162 -2.87 16.50 7.65
N ASN A 163 -2.20 15.63 8.41
CA ASN A 163 -1.15 16.01 9.34
C ASN A 163 -0.01 15.00 9.30
N LYS A 164 1.06 15.30 8.56
CA LYS A 164 2.25 14.44 8.49
C LYS A 164 3.11 14.63 9.75
N ASN A 165 3.11 13.65 10.64
CA ASN A 165 3.91 13.66 11.86
C ASN A 165 4.28 12.23 12.29
N LEU A 166 5.01 12.11 13.40
CA LEU A 166 5.45 10.82 13.95
C LEU A 166 4.27 9.84 14.10
N THR A 167 3.18 10.26 14.72
CA THR A 167 2.05 9.39 15.06
C THR A 167 1.29 8.96 13.82
N THR A 168 0.94 9.89 12.93
CA THR A 168 0.15 9.55 11.74
C THR A 168 0.92 8.68 10.76
N ALA A 169 2.24 8.91 10.60
CA ALA A 169 3.11 8.06 9.81
C ALA A 169 3.22 6.66 10.42
N PHE A 170 3.43 6.56 11.74
CA PHE A 170 3.52 5.26 12.43
C PHE A 170 2.21 4.46 12.33
N SER A 171 1.06 5.12 12.55
CA SER A 171 -0.24 4.47 12.49
C SER A 171 -0.54 3.96 11.09
N LEU A 172 -0.26 4.76 10.05
CA LEU A 172 -0.46 4.34 8.66
C LEU A 172 0.47 3.17 8.30
N ALA A 173 1.75 3.25 8.65
CA ALA A 173 2.71 2.16 8.46
C ALA A 173 2.23 0.85 9.12
N SER A 174 1.84 0.92 10.39
CA SER A 174 1.33 -0.23 11.14
C SER A 174 0.07 -0.81 10.51
N LYS A 175 -0.81 0.05 9.98
CA LYS A 175 -2.04 -0.37 9.30
C LYS A 175 -1.77 -1.06 7.97
N TYR A 176 -0.82 -0.56 7.18
CA TYR A 176 -0.35 -1.25 5.97
C TYR A 176 0.24 -2.62 6.29
N LEU A 177 0.97 -2.74 7.41
CA LEU A 177 1.51 -4.03 7.84
C LEU A 177 0.41 -5.00 8.27
N ASP A 178 -0.65 -4.52 8.94
CA ASP A 178 -1.85 -5.32 9.21
C ASP A 178 -2.56 -5.72 7.91
N PHE A 179 -2.65 -4.81 6.93
CA PHE A 179 -3.25 -5.08 5.62
C PHE A 179 -2.47 -6.16 4.84
N ALA A 180 -1.13 -6.15 4.92
CA ALA A 180 -0.28 -7.15 4.27
C ALA A 180 -0.54 -8.58 4.76
N VAL A 181 -1.12 -8.78 5.95
CA VAL A 181 -1.53 -10.10 6.45
C VAL A 181 -2.62 -10.71 5.58
N PHE A 182 -3.55 -9.88 5.08
CA PHE A 182 -4.69 -10.30 4.26
C PHE A 182 -4.39 -10.36 2.76
N ALA A 183 -3.23 -9.86 2.35
CA ALA A 183 -2.84 -9.83 0.96
C ALA A 183 -2.35 -11.19 0.45
N GLU A 184 -2.46 -11.36 -0.87
CA GLU A 184 -1.89 -12.50 -1.58
C GLU A 184 -0.38 -12.60 -1.37
N LYS A 185 0.14 -13.82 -1.37
CA LYS A 185 1.52 -14.12 -0.93
C LYS A 185 2.59 -13.33 -1.70
N ASP A 186 2.39 -13.14 -3.00
CA ASP A 186 3.28 -12.41 -3.89
C ASP A 186 3.21 -10.88 -3.72
N GLN A 187 2.08 -10.36 -3.23
CA GLN A 187 1.87 -8.93 -2.94
C GLN A 187 2.43 -8.49 -1.58
N ARG A 188 2.48 -9.40 -0.59
CA ARG A 188 2.83 -9.06 0.81
C ARG A 188 4.14 -8.27 0.92
N LEU A 189 5.15 -8.66 0.15
CA LEU A 189 6.46 -8.01 0.20
C LEU A 189 6.38 -6.53 -0.23
N GLU A 190 5.63 -6.22 -1.27
CA GLU A 190 5.50 -4.85 -1.78
C GLU A 190 4.67 -3.98 -0.84
N ILE A 191 3.59 -4.52 -0.28
CA ILE A 191 2.79 -3.81 0.73
C ILE A 191 3.64 -3.54 1.99
N ILE A 192 4.47 -4.50 2.41
CA ILE A 192 5.43 -4.31 3.51
C ILE A 192 6.47 -3.23 3.17
N GLN A 193 6.99 -3.21 1.94
CA GLN A 193 7.93 -2.17 1.51
C GLN A 193 7.28 -0.79 1.52
N LEU A 194 6.01 -0.68 1.11
CA LEU A 194 5.22 0.53 1.23
C LEU A 194 4.98 0.93 2.69
N ALA A 195 4.73 -0.03 3.58
CA ALA A 195 4.63 0.24 5.02
C ALA A 195 5.95 0.82 5.58
N ASN A 196 7.08 0.28 5.15
CA ASN A 196 8.41 0.67 5.58
C ASN A 196 8.80 2.10 5.17
N ILE A 197 8.29 2.60 4.05
CA ILE A 197 8.39 4.01 3.66
C ILE A 197 7.85 4.91 4.79
N TYR A 198 6.66 4.59 5.31
CA TYR A 198 6.01 5.35 6.38
C TYR A 198 6.66 5.14 7.75
N PHE A 199 7.14 3.94 8.06
CA PHE A 199 7.93 3.73 9.29
C PHE A 199 9.21 4.58 9.29
N ASN A 200 9.90 4.68 8.15
CA ASN A 200 11.09 5.50 8.02
C ASN A 200 10.79 6.99 8.18
N GLU A 201 9.68 7.48 7.63
CA GLU A 201 9.23 8.85 7.88
C GLU A 201 8.87 9.09 9.35
N SER A 202 8.17 8.15 9.98
CA SER A 202 7.85 8.25 11.40
C SER A 202 9.11 8.38 12.26
N LYS A 203 10.14 7.58 11.96
CA LYS A 203 11.47 7.68 12.59
C LYS A 203 12.16 9.01 12.30
N SER A 204 12.05 9.57 11.10
CA SER A 204 12.65 10.88 10.79
C SER A 204 11.97 12.03 11.54
N TYR A 205 10.68 11.90 11.85
CA TYR A 205 9.95 12.85 12.70
C TYR A 205 10.26 12.73 14.19
N LEU A 206 10.89 11.64 14.64
CA LEU A 206 11.18 11.38 16.06
C LEU A 206 11.99 12.50 16.71
N ALA A 207 13.04 12.97 16.01
CA ALA A 207 13.91 14.05 16.50
C ALA A 207 13.14 15.37 16.76
N LYS A 208 12.01 15.58 16.08
CA LYS A 208 11.19 16.81 16.14
C LYS A 208 9.92 16.63 16.98
N SER A 209 9.67 15.43 17.52
CA SER A 209 8.37 15.07 18.09
C SER A 209 8.16 15.46 19.56
N GLY A 210 9.23 15.76 20.30
CA GLY A 210 9.16 15.99 21.75
C GLY A 210 8.71 14.76 22.57
N LEU A 211 8.72 13.56 21.96
CA LEU A 211 8.28 12.33 22.61
C LEU A 211 9.14 12.01 23.84
N LYS A 212 8.50 11.81 25.00
CA LYS A 212 9.21 11.47 26.24
C LYS A 212 9.78 10.05 26.23
N ASN A 213 9.04 9.08 25.70
CA ASN A 213 9.46 7.67 25.66
C ASN A 213 10.01 7.26 24.29
N ILE A 214 11.17 7.80 23.94
CA ILE A 214 11.86 7.50 22.67
C ILE A 214 12.26 6.02 22.60
N LYS A 215 12.77 5.45 23.70
CA LYS A 215 13.24 4.05 23.76
C LYS A 215 12.10 3.07 23.47
N GLY A 216 10.95 3.23 24.14
CA GLY A 216 9.78 2.38 23.90
C GLY A 216 9.27 2.48 22.46
N PHE A 217 9.27 3.68 21.87
CA PHE A 217 8.86 3.86 20.48
C PHE A 217 9.80 3.16 19.48
N LEU A 218 11.12 3.32 19.63
CA LEU A 218 12.10 2.66 18.76
C LEU A 218 12.01 1.13 18.89
N GLN A 219 11.84 0.63 20.10
CA GLN A 219 11.61 -0.79 20.34
C GLN A 219 10.33 -1.28 19.65
N ASN A 220 9.24 -0.49 19.64
CA ASN A 220 8.04 -0.85 18.90
C ASN A 220 8.31 -0.97 17.40
N CYS A 221 9.03 0.00 16.81
CA CYS A 221 9.44 -0.07 15.41
C CYS A 221 10.23 -1.36 15.11
N ASP A 222 11.15 -1.76 15.98
CA ASP A 222 11.94 -2.99 15.80
C ASP A 222 11.06 -4.24 15.87
N LEU A 223 10.05 -4.26 16.75
CA LEU A 223 9.07 -5.34 16.82
C LEU A 223 8.20 -5.39 15.56
N GLN A 224 7.82 -4.26 14.96
CA GLN A 224 7.11 -4.24 13.67
C GLN A 224 7.98 -4.85 12.55
N ILE A 225 9.28 -4.55 12.52
CA ILE A 225 10.22 -5.19 11.57
C ILE A 225 10.28 -6.71 11.78
N ILE A 226 10.24 -7.17 13.02
CA ILE A 226 10.18 -8.62 13.30
C ILE A 226 8.87 -9.22 12.80
N LYS A 227 7.75 -8.51 12.95
CA LYS A 227 6.43 -8.93 12.45
C LYS A 227 6.43 -9.12 10.94
N GLU A 228 7.11 -8.27 10.18
CA GLU A 228 7.27 -8.44 8.72
C GLU A 228 7.84 -9.83 8.36
N TYR A 229 8.83 -10.31 9.12
CA TYR A 229 9.37 -11.65 8.88
C TYR A 229 8.33 -12.74 9.11
N LEU A 230 7.43 -12.60 10.08
CA LEU A 230 6.37 -13.57 10.31
C LEU A 230 5.34 -13.55 9.17
N ILE A 231 4.95 -12.36 8.70
CA ILE A 231 4.01 -12.18 7.58
C ILE A 231 4.56 -12.83 6.30
N LEU A 232 5.88 -12.74 6.08
CA LEU A 232 6.59 -13.34 4.96
C LEU A 232 6.96 -14.83 5.18
N ASN A 233 6.36 -15.50 6.17
CA ASN A 233 6.64 -16.89 6.54
C ASN A 233 8.13 -17.20 6.81
N LYS A 234 8.82 -16.32 7.54
CA LYS A 234 10.22 -16.48 7.96
C LYS A 234 10.34 -16.59 9.49
N PRO A 235 9.66 -17.54 10.15
CA PRO A 235 9.57 -17.62 11.61
C PRO A 235 10.92 -17.83 12.30
N ARG A 236 11.84 -18.60 11.70
CA ARG A 236 13.19 -18.78 12.25
C ARG A 236 13.97 -17.45 12.32
N LYS A 237 13.82 -16.60 11.30
CA LYS A 237 14.48 -15.29 11.26
C LYS A 237 13.88 -14.37 12.32
N ALA A 238 12.54 -14.33 12.42
CA ALA A 238 11.85 -13.56 13.44
C ALA A 238 12.27 -13.95 14.87
N LEU A 239 12.20 -15.25 15.21
CA LEU A 239 12.58 -15.75 16.54
C LEU A 239 14.06 -15.49 16.86
N ARG A 240 14.96 -15.49 15.86
CA ARG A 240 16.37 -15.13 16.07
C ARG A 240 16.54 -13.68 16.49
N TYR A 241 15.73 -12.75 15.97
CA TYR A 241 15.76 -11.35 16.41
C TYR A 241 15.10 -11.19 17.78
N LEU A 242 13.95 -11.85 18.02
CA LEU A 242 13.27 -11.81 19.32
C LEU A 242 14.16 -12.32 20.45
N LYS A 243 14.94 -13.39 20.23
CA LYS A 243 15.86 -13.94 21.22
C LYS A 243 16.97 -12.96 21.64
N LYS A 244 17.31 -11.97 20.81
CA LYS A 244 18.33 -10.96 21.15
C LYS A 244 17.81 -9.88 22.09
N LEU A 245 16.49 -9.79 22.26
CA LEU A 245 15.86 -8.84 23.16
C LEU A 245 15.71 -9.49 24.53
N ASP A 246 16.14 -8.80 25.59
CA ASP A 246 15.81 -9.21 26.96
C ASP A 246 14.38 -8.79 27.27
N ILE A 247 13.58 -9.72 27.80
CA ILE A 247 12.19 -9.46 28.19
C ILE A 247 12.12 -8.41 29.31
N ALA A 248 13.13 -8.34 30.19
CA ALA A 248 13.19 -7.35 31.26
C ALA A 248 13.39 -5.92 30.74
N ASP A 249 13.96 -5.77 29.54
CA ASP A 249 14.19 -4.50 28.87
C ASP A 249 13.05 -4.09 27.92
N ILE A 250 12.02 -4.93 27.78
CA ILE A 250 10.84 -4.63 26.97
C ILE A 250 9.98 -3.61 27.72
N ASP A 251 9.75 -2.46 27.07
CA ASP A 251 8.82 -1.46 27.56
C ASP A 251 7.42 -2.07 27.73
N ASN A 252 6.74 -1.73 28.82
CA ASN A 252 5.41 -2.28 29.12
C ASN A 252 4.41 -2.11 27.96
N LEU A 253 4.51 -1.01 27.21
CA LEU A 253 3.64 -0.75 26.05
C LEU A 253 3.85 -1.76 24.90
N ASN A 254 5.02 -2.39 24.85
CA ASN A 254 5.42 -3.30 23.78
C ASN A 254 5.36 -4.78 24.17
N LEU A 255 5.15 -5.09 25.45
CA LEU A 255 5.21 -6.46 25.97
C LEU A 255 4.18 -7.39 25.31
N SER A 256 2.98 -6.87 25.03
CA SER A 256 1.92 -7.63 24.35
C SER A 256 2.33 -7.98 22.91
N LEU A 257 2.87 -7.01 22.16
CA LEU A 257 3.39 -7.24 20.81
C LEU A 257 4.57 -8.21 20.82
N PHE A 258 5.53 -8.02 21.71
CA PHE A 258 6.67 -8.95 21.84
C PHE A 258 6.22 -10.39 22.12
N SER A 259 5.24 -10.55 23.03
CA SER A 259 4.68 -11.86 23.37
C SER A 259 3.93 -12.48 22.18
N SER A 260 3.15 -11.68 21.44
CA SER A 260 2.39 -12.15 20.29
C SER A 260 3.29 -12.59 19.13
N LEU A 261 4.40 -11.89 18.90
CA LEU A 261 5.39 -12.28 17.89
C LEU A 261 6.12 -13.58 18.24
N ASN A 262 6.47 -13.78 19.51
CA ASN A 262 7.04 -15.05 19.96
C ASN A 262 6.04 -16.20 19.78
N TYR A 263 4.78 -16.01 20.17
CA TYR A 263 3.71 -16.99 19.98
C TYR A 263 3.54 -17.36 18.51
N ALA A 264 3.36 -16.38 17.64
CA ALA A 264 3.22 -16.61 16.19
C ALA A 264 4.44 -17.30 15.59
N GLY A 265 5.65 -16.88 15.96
CA GLY A 265 6.88 -17.51 15.50
C GLY A 265 6.98 -18.99 15.88
N PHE A 266 6.63 -19.37 17.11
CA PHE A 266 6.64 -20.78 17.51
C PHE A 266 5.49 -21.59 16.90
N LYS A 267 4.30 -21.01 16.73
CA LYS A 267 3.16 -21.65 16.04
C LYS A 267 3.45 -21.97 14.58
N LEU A 268 4.06 -21.03 13.84
CA LEU A 268 4.50 -21.26 12.45
C LEU A 268 5.58 -22.35 12.33
N LEU A 269 6.31 -22.63 13.42
CA LEU A 269 7.26 -23.76 13.49
C LEU A 269 6.64 -25.04 14.06
N MET A 270 5.31 -25.08 14.25
CA MET A 270 4.58 -26.20 14.86
C MET A 270 5.09 -26.58 16.26
N ASN A 271 5.68 -25.62 16.99
CA ASN A 271 6.19 -25.85 18.34
C ASN A 271 5.17 -25.41 19.40
N GLU A 272 4.13 -26.23 19.58
CA GLU A 272 3.02 -25.92 20.50
C GLU A 272 3.47 -25.71 21.94
N LYS A 273 4.46 -26.51 22.42
CA LYS A 273 4.98 -26.40 23.79
C LYS A 273 5.55 -25.01 24.06
N LYS A 274 6.38 -24.50 23.16
CA LYS A 274 6.96 -23.15 23.31
C LYS A 274 5.93 -22.05 23.05
N ALA A 275 5.03 -22.25 22.08
CA ALA A 275 3.96 -21.29 21.83
C ALA A 275 3.05 -21.10 23.06
N ALA A 276 2.67 -22.18 23.75
CA ALA A 276 1.81 -22.12 24.93
C ALA A 276 2.36 -21.23 26.06
N LEU A 277 3.69 -21.16 26.21
CA LEU A 277 4.35 -20.29 27.21
C LEU A 277 4.11 -18.79 26.98
N TRP A 278 3.84 -18.41 25.73
CA TRP A 278 3.57 -17.02 25.34
C TRP A 278 2.07 -16.72 25.29
N LYS A 279 1.22 -17.71 24.97
CA LYS A 279 -0.22 -17.53 24.79
C LYS A 279 -0.91 -16.84 25.97
N SER A 280 -0.54 -17.17 27.20
CA SER A 280 -1.12 -16.59 28.43
C SER A 280 -0.78 -15.12 28.66
N LYS A 281 0.21 -14.57 27.94
CA LYS A 281 0.71 -13.20 28.09
C LYS A 281 0.18 -12.25 27.02
N ILE A 282 -0.74 -12.70 26.17
CA ILE A 282 -1.20 -11.97 24.99
C ILE A 282 -2.65 -11.55 25.19
N SER A 283 -2.96 -10.30 24.84
CA SER A 283 -4.34 -9.82 24.80
C SER A 283 -5.16 -10.60 23.77
N LEU A 284 -6.48 -10.69 23.93
CA LEU A 284 -7.33 -11.37 22.94
C LEU A 284 -7.21 -10.76 21.54
N VAL A 285 -7.04 -9.43 21.47
CA VAL A 285 -6.88 -8.70 20.21
C VAL A 285 -5.57 -9.07 19.52
N ASP A 286 -4.46 -9.08 20.26
CA ASP A 286 -3.15 -9.44 19.70
C ASP A 286 -3.06 -10.92 19.35
N LEU A 287 -3.76 -11.78 20.09
CA LEU A 287 -3.87 -13.20 19.78
C LEU A 287 -4.64 -13.41 18.47
N SER A 288 -5.73 -12.66 18.24
CA SER A 288 -6.46 -12.68 16.98
C SER A 288 -5.55 -12.27 15.81
N LYS A 289 -4.80 -11.17 15.95
CA LYS A 289 -3.84 -10.74 14.93
C LYS A 289 -2.74 -11.77 14.67
N ALA A 290 -2.20 -12.38 15.72
CA ALA A 290 -1.20 -13.44 15.59
C ALA A 290 -1.77 -14.66 14.85
N ASN A 291 -3.00 -15.08 15.18
CA ASN A 291 -3.67 -16.19 14.51
C ASN A 291 -3.95 -15.90 13.04
N LEU A 292 -4.26 -14.66 12.66
CA LEU A 292 -4.39 -14.29 11.24
C LEU A 292 -3.07 -14.48 10.49
N ILE A 293 -1.94 -14.05 11.07
CA ILE A 293 -0.61 -14.28 10.48
C ILE A 293 -0.33 -15.79 10.35
N ILE A 294 -0.70 -16.56 11.37
CA ILE A 294 -0.49 -18.01 11.38
C ILE A 294 -1.31 -18.68 10.26
N ASN A 295 -2.61 -18.42 10.22
CA ASN A 295 -3.55 -19.07 9.30
C ASN A 295 -3.26 -18.70 7.84
N ASN A 296 -2.81 -17.48 7.56
CA ASN A 296 -2.49 -17.06 6.19
C ASN A 296 -1.11 -17.55 5.69
N ASN A 297 -0.39 -18.33 6.51
CA ASN A 297 0.90 -18.94 6.18
C ASN A 297 0.90 -20.46 6.27
N PHE A 298 -0.19 -21.06 6.75
CA PHE A 298 -0.49 -22.49 6.66
C PHE A 298 -1.35 -22.74 5.42
#